data_AF-V7FUF1-F1
#
_entry.id   AF-V7FUF1-F1
#
_cell.length_a   1.000
_cell.length_b   1.000
_cell.length_c   1.000
_cell.angle_alpha   90.00
_cell.angle_beta   90.00
_cell.angle_gamma   90.00
#
_symmetry.space_group_name_H-M   'P 1'
#
loop_
_entity.id
_entity.type
_entity.pdbx_description
1 polymer ?
#
loop_
_entity_poly.entity_id
_entity_poly.type
_entity_poly.pdbx_seq_one_letter_code
_entity_poly.pdbx_strand_id
1 'polypeptide(L)'
;MAGVESIYFTVTVSDKFLRITDKLPFPEPPPTEFFLKVRDAKREVAVTTQGNNVGSVDVYVSKNEKDWLVHEENMEVEADSTYNIDDKAFPPPPPSKSKQEAAKEDTKN
;
A
#
# COMPACT_ATOMS: atom_id res chain seq x y z
N MET A 1 9.94 22.05 -14.80
CA MET A 1 10.27 20.85 -15.58
C MET A 1 9.67 19.66 -14.84
N ALA A 2 9.26 18.60 -15.54
CA ALA A 2 8.83 17.38 -14.86
C ALA A 2 10.08 16.59 -14.44
N GLY A 3 10.08 16.06 -13.22
CA GLY A 3 11.13 15.23 -12.65
C GLY A 3 10.58 13.89 -12.20
N VAL A 4 11.47 12.92 -11.92
CA VAL A 4 11.10 11.69 -11.22
C VAL A 4 11.86 11.72 -9.91
N GLU A 5 11.12 11.80 -8.81
CA GLU A 5 11.66 12.05 -7.48
C GLU A 5 11.32 10.89 -6.54
N SER A 6 12.15 10.72 -5.52
CA SER A 6 11.97 9.67 -4.51
C SER A 6 10.98 10.12 -3.44
N ILE A 7 9.90 9.36 -3.27
CA ILE A 7 8.89 9.54 -2.22
C ILE A 7 8.93 8.34 -1.30
N TYR A 8 8.79 8.55 0.01
CA TYR A 8 8.90 7.49 0.98
C TYR A 8 7.57 7.19 1.66
N PHE A 9 7.27 5.91 1.86
CA PHE A 9 6.06 5.47 2.53
C PHE A 9 6.40 4.63 3.77
N THR A 10 5.67 4.87 4.86
CA THR A 10 5.66 4.01 6.06
C THR A 10 4.23 3.59 6.36
N VAL A 11 4.07 2.54 7.17
CA VAL A 11 2.75 2.13 7.67
C VAL A 11 2.73 2.13 9.19
N THR A 12 1.57 2.45 9.76
CA THR A 12 1.32 2.27 11.19
C THR A 12 0.17 1.30 11.43
N VAL A 13 0.03 0.85 12.69
CA VAL A 13 -1.11 0.09 13.23
C VAL A 13 -1.16 -1.38 12.82
N SER A 14 -1.02 -1.69 11.53
CA SER A 14 -0.95 -3.08 11.05
C SER A 14 0.02 -3.22 9.88
N ASP A 15 0.53 -4.43 9.69
CA ASP A 15 1.28 -4.79 8.50
C ASP A 15 0.29 -4.93 7.33
N LYS A 16 0.61 -4.37 6.16
CA LYS A 16 -0.31 -4.30 5.02
C LYS A 16 0.42 -4.24 3.69
N PHE A 17 -0.29 -4.59 2.63
CA PHE A 17 0.11 -4.32 1.26
C PHE A 17 -0.29 -2.90 0.88
N LEU A 18 0.61 -2.21 0.21
CA LEU A 18 0.39 -0.91 -0.41
C LEU A 18 0.45 -1.05 -1.92
N ARG A 19 -0.43 -0.32 -2.60
CA ARG A 19 -0.43 -0.12 -4.04
C ARG A 19 -0.43 1.38 -4.26
N ILE A 20 0.67 1.89 -4.82
CA ILE A 20 0.88 3.30 -5.11
C ILE A 20 0.85 3.48 -6.62
N THR A 21 -0.11 4.25 -7.12
CA THR A 21 -0.22 4.58 -8.55
C THR A 21 0.19 6.02 -8.73
N ASP A 22 1.27 6.27 -9.46
CA ASP A 22 1.61 7.62 -9.89
C ASP A 22 0.57 8.13 -10.89
N LYS A 23 0.05 9.34 -10.67
CA LYS A 23 -0.96 9.96 -11.55
C LYS A 23 -0.33 10.62 -12.77
N LEU A 24 0.99 10.71 -12.82
CA LEU A 24 1.74 11.39 -13.86
C LEU A 24 2.87 10.50 -14.41
N PRO A 25 3.28 10.64 -15.67
CA PRO A 25 2.53 11.26 -16.77
C PRO A 25 1.28 10.45 -17.15
N PHE A 26 0.44 10.99 -18.04
CA PHE A 26 -0.67 10.23 -18.64
C PHE A 26 -0.24 9.57 -19.96
N PRO A 27 -0.57 8.29 -20.23
CA PRO A 27 -1.34 7.39 -19.36
C PRO A 27 -0.56 6.99 -18.10
N GLU A 28 -1.29 6.81 -17.00
CA GLU A 28 -0.73 6.44 -15.69
C GLU A 28 0.17 5.21 -15.82
N PRO A 29 1.37 5.21 -15.21
CA PRO A 29 2.22 4.04 -15.19
C PRO A 29 1.59 2.89 -14.38
N PRO A 30 2.08 1.65 -14.56
CA PRO A 30 1.69 0.54 -13.70
C PRO A 30 1.94 0.87 -12.21
N PRO A 31 1.04 0.42 -11.32
CA PRO A 31 1.20 0.69 -9.90
C PRO A 31 2.42 0.00 -9.31
N THR A 32 3.01 0.63 -8.30
CA THR A 32 4.03 0.03 -7.45
C THR A 32 3.37 -0.65 -6.25
N GLU A 33 3.48 -1.96 -6.17
CA GLU A 33 2.89 -2.78 -5.11
C GLU A 33 3.96 -3.38 -4.20
N PHE A 34 3.75 -3.35 -2.89
CA PHE A 34 4.66 -3.93 -1.91
C PHE A 34 3.99 -4.19 -0.56
N PHE A 35 4.49 -5.19 0.16
CA PHE A 35 4.13 -5.41 1.57
C PHE A 35 5.06 -4.59 2.48
N LEU A 36 4.49 -3.91 3.47
CA LEU A 36 5.25 -3.13 4.45
C LEU A 36 4.75 -3.44 5.87
N LYS A 37 5.69 -3.59 6.82
CA LYS A 37 5.38 -3.78 8.25
C LYS A 37 5.50 -2.48 9.03
N VAL A 38 4.81 -2.40 10.18
CA VAL A 38 4.77 -1.19 11.05
C VAL A 38 6.15 -0.71 11.52
N ARG A 39 7.15 -1.59 11.50
CA ARG A 39 8.51 -1.28 11.98
C ARG A 39 9.58 -1.40 10.89
N ASP A 40 9.17 -1.61 9.65
CA ASP A 40 10.10 -1.63 8.53
C ASP A 40 10.64 -0.21 8.29
N ALA A 41 11.80 -0.13 7.65
CA ALA A 41 12.30 1.14 7.15
C ALA A 41 11.32 1.70 6.10
N LYS A 42 11.34 3.03 5.94
CA LYS A 42 10.55 3.71 4.91
C LYS A 42 10.83 3.12 3.53
N ARG A 43 9.78 2.85 2.76
CA ARG A 43 9.87 2.30 1.41
C ARG A 43 9.91 3.42 0.39
N GLU A 44 10.93 3.42 -0.45
CA GLU A 44 11.05 4.36 -1.55
C GLU A 44 10.17 3.96 -2.73
N VAL A 45 9.52 4.96 -3.33
CA VAL A 45 8.72 4.87 -4.55
C VAL A 45 9.09 6.06 -5.43
N ALA A 46 9.42 5.79 -6.69
CA ALA A 46 9.67 6.84 -7.67
C ALA A 46 8.33 7.43 -8.14
N VAL A 47 8.18 8.75 -8.04
CA VAL A 47 6.97 9.48 -8.44
C VAL A 47 7.35 10.62 -9.37
N THR A 48 6.57 10.79 -10.43
CA THR A 48 6.67 11.89 -11.36
C THR A 48 6.17 13.16 -10.70
N THR A 49 7.04 14.16 -10.61
CA THR A 49 6.72 15.46 -10.06
C THR A 49 6.65 16.51 -11.17
N GLN A 50 5.84 17.54 -10.93
CA GLN A 50 5.83 18.76 -11.71
C GLN A 50 6.25 19.92 -10.81
N GLY A 51 6.23 21.16 -11.33
CA GLY A 51 6.84 22.34 -10.69
C GLY A 51 6.71 22.38 -9.16
N ASN A 52 7.77 22.84 -8.50
CA ASN A 52 7.97 22.76 -7.04
C ASN A 52 8.19 21.34 -6.49
N ASN A 53 8.53 20.36 -7.34
CA ASN A 53 8.81 18.97 -6.96
C ASN A 53 7.62 18.28 -6.26
N VAL A 54 6.41 18.60 -6.71
CA VAL A 54 5.16 18.01 -6.22
C VAL A 54 4.63 17.02 -7.26
N GLY A 55 4.37 15.79 -6.81
CA GLY A 55 3.70 14.72 -7.56
C GLY A 55 2.30 14.45 -7.01
N SER A 56 1.60 13.51 -7.64
CA SER A 56 0.28 13.07 -7.19
C SER A 56 0.17 11.56 -7.33
N VAL A 57 -0.32 10.88 -6.31
CA VAL A 57 -0.46 9.42 -6.29
C VAL A 57 -1.84 8.98 -5.77
N ASP A 58 -2.30 7.82 -6.21
CA ASP A 58 -3.33 7.08 -5.48
C ASP A 58 -2.68 6.05 -4.57
N VAL A 59 -3.21 5.96 -3.35
CA VAL A 59 -2.77 5.00 -2.34
C VAL A 59 -3.91 4.04 -2.05
N TYR A 60 -3.65 2.74 -2.26
CA TYR A 60 -4.54 1.67 -1.84
C TYR A 60 -3.86 0.77 -0.82
N VAL A 61 -4.65 0.26 0.12
CA VAL A 61 -4.21 -0.67 1.17
C VAL A 61 -4.92 -2.02 1.00
N SER A 62 -4.22 -3.10 1.30
CA SER A 62 -4.81 -4.44 1.40
C SER A 62 -4.18 -5.24 2.53
N LYS A 63 -4.96 -6.12 3.17
CA LYS A 63 -4.42 -7.06 4.19
C LYS A 63 -4.05 -8.42 3.60
N ASN A 64 -4.50 -8.70 2.37
CA ASN A 64 -4.42 -10.03 1.76
C ASN A 64 -4.02 -10.00 0.26
N GLU A 65 -3.59 -8.85 -0.26
CA GLU A 65 -3.17 -8.63 -1.66
C GLU A 65 -4.31 -8.78 -2.70
N LYS A 66 -5.54 -9.06 -2.26
CA LYS A 66 -6.70 -9.32 -3.14
C LYS A 66 -7.73 -8.21 -3.03
N ASP A 67 -8.10 -7.87 -1.79
CA ASP A 67 -9.11 -6.87 -1.49
C ASP A 67 -8.39 -5.53 -1.24
N TRP A 68 -8.39 -4.68 -2.26
CA TRP A 68 -7.77 -3.36 -2.21
C TRP A 68 -8.79 -2.30 -1.82
N LEU A 69 -8.49 -1.52 -0.80
CA LEU A 69 -9.30 -0.41 -0.32
C LEU A 69 -8.56 0.89 -0.61
N VAL A 70 -9.27 1.88 -1.15
CA VAL A 70 -8.75 3.24 -1.33
C VAL A 70 -8.38 3.80 0.04
N HIS A 71 -7.11 4.16 0.23
CA HIS A 71 -6.67 4.95 1.36
C HIS A 71 -6.85 6.44 1.08
N GLU A 72 -6.28 6.90 -0.03
CA GLU A 72 -6.34 8.28 -0.49
C GLU A 72 -6.19 8.33 -2.02
N GLU A 73 -6.99 9.16 -2.69
CA GLU A 73 -6.91 9.38 -4.14
C GLU A 73 -6.34 10.78 -4.42
N ASN A 74 -5.51 10.89 -5.45
CA ASN A 74 -4.82 12.13 -5.83
C ASN A 74 -4.04 12.79 -4.67
N MET A 75 -3.46 11.97 -3.79
CA MET A 75 -2.63 12.42 -2.68
C MET A 75 -1.43 13.20 -3.22
N GLU A 76 -1.30 14.47 -2.83
CA GLU A 76 -0.14 15.29 -3.21
C GLU A 76 1.09 14.85 -2.42
N VAL A 77 2.20 14.62 -3.14
CA VAL A 77 3.46 14.17 -2.55
C VAL A 77 4.61 15.07 -2.95
N GLU A 78 5.49 15.37 -2.00
CA GLU A 78 6.66 16.23 -2.18
C GLU A 78 7.93 15.38 -2.22
N ALA A 79 8.86 15.73 -3.11
CA ALA A 79 10.15 15.06 -3.23
C ALA A 79 10.86 14.90 -1.87
N ASP A 80 11.48 13.74 -1.68
CA ASP A 80 12.21 13.32 -0.47
C ASP A 80 11.39 13.27 0.83
N SER A 81 10.06 13.47 0.76
CA SER A 81 9.17 13.44 1.91
C SER A 81 8.72 12.02 2.26
N THR A 82 8.30 11.84 3.53
CA THR A 82 7.81 10.55 4.04
C THR A 82 6.35 10.64 4.46
N TYR A 83 5.53 9.75 3.90
CA TYR A 83 4.09 9.68 4.12
C TYR A 83 3.72 8.43 4.90
N ASN A 84 2.94 8.62 5.96
CA ASN A 84 2.59 7.55 6.88
C ASN A 84 1.15 7.08 6.66
N ILE A 85 0.99 5.82 6.24
CA ILE A 85 -0.30 5.23 5.89
C ILE A 85 -0.93 4.54 7.12
N ASP A 86 -1.87 5.23 7.75
CA ASP A 86 -2.65 4.74 8.91
C ASP A 86 -3.95 4.07 8.45
N ASP A 87 -4.15 2.79 8.79
CA ASP A 87 -5.37 2.05 8.46
C ASP A 87 -6.38 1.95 9.62
N LYS A 88 -6.24 2.73 10.70
CA LYS A 88 -7.18 2.71 11.84
C LYS A 88 -8.65 2.90 11.47
N ALA A 89 -8.91 3.70 10.43
CA ALA A 89 -10.27 3.96 9.97
C ALA A 89 -10.82 2.83 9.08
N PHE A 90 -9.99 1.88 8.66
CA PHE A 90 -10.42 0.79 7.79
C PHE A 90 -11.04 -0.35 8.59
N PRO A 91 -12.13 -0.95 8.09
CA PRO A 91 -12.77 -2.06 8.78
C PRO A 91 -11.75 -3.20 8.99
N PRO A 92 -11.84 -3.92 10.12
CA PRO A 92 -11.01 -5.10 10.32
C PRO A 92 -11.28 -6.09 9.16
N PRO A 93 -10.26 -6.85 8.73
CA PRO A 93 -10.46 -7.82 7.68
C PRO A 93 -11.55 -8.81 8.10
N PRO A 94 -12.37 -9.32 7.16
CA PRO A 94 -13.28 -10.40 7.49
C PRO A 94 -12.47 -11.55 8.11
N PRO A 95 -12.99 -12.23 9.14
CA PRO A 95 -12.25 -13.29 9.82
C PRO A 95 -11.81 -14.32 8.78
N SER A 96 -10.50 -14.55 8.68
CA SER A 96 -9.94 -15.53 7.76
C SER A 96 -10.56 -16.90 8.04
N LYS A 97 -11.45 -17.37 7.16
CA LYS A 97 -11.89 -18.77 7.13
C LYS A 97 -10.72 -19.64 6.66
N SER A 98 -9.75 -19.86 7.53
CA SER A 98 -8.68 -20.83 7.32
C SER A 98 -8.16 -21.33 8.67
N LYS A 99 -9.07 -21.97 9.43
CA LYS A 99 -8.67 -22.96 10.45
C LYS A 99 -9.87 -23.80 10.91
N GLN A 100 -10.33 -24.73 10.08
CA GLN A 100 -11.06 -25.93 10.52
C GLN A 100 -11.23 -26.88 9.34
N GLU A 101 -10.22 -27.72 9.08
CA GLU A 101 -10.39 -29.11 8.61
C GLU A 101 -9.00 -29.74 8.53
N ALA A 102 -8.48 -30.13 9.68
CA ALA A 102 -7.38 -31.08 9.81
C ALA A 102 -7.43 -31.63 11.24
N ALA A 103 -8.47 -32.39 11.57
CA ALA A 103 -8.46 -33.24 12.75
C ALA A 103 -9.49 -34.37 12.61
N LYS A 104 -8.94 -35.57 12.40
CA LYS A 104 -9.48 -36.90 12.77
C LYS A 104 -10.51 -37.53 11.83
N GLU A 105 -10.01 -38.43 10.97
CA GLU A 105 -10.55 -39.79 10.96
C GLU A 105 -9.40 -40.77 10.71
N ASP A 106 -8.76 -41.17 11.81
CA ASP A 106 -7.92 -42.36 11.89
C ASP A 106 -8.65 -43.28 12.86
N THR A 107 -9.44 -44.22 12.35
CA THR A 107 -9.78 -45.47 13.04
C THR A 107 -10.25 -46.49 12.01
N LYS A 108 -9.33 -47.37 11.66
CA LYS A 108 -9.60 -48.74 11.23
C LYS A 108 -10.03 -49.54 12.46
N ASN A 109 -11.22 -50.15 12.44
CA ASN A 109 -11.42 -51.57 12.77
C ASN A 109 -12.82 -52.05 12.42
#